data_AF-A0A937XZ38-F1
#
_entry.id   AF-A0A937XZ38-F1
#
_cell.length_a   1.000
_cell.length_b   1.000
_cell.length_c   1.000
_cell.angle_alpha   90.00
_cell.angle_beta   90.00
_cell.angle_gamma   90.00
#
_symmetry.space_group_name_H-M   'P 1'
#
loop_
_entity.id
_entity.type
_entity.pdbx_description
1 polymer ?
#
loop_
_entity_poly.entity_id
_entity_poly.type
_entity_poly.pdbx_seq_one_letter_code
_entity_poly.pdbx_strand_id
1 'polypeptide(L)'
;MLTLKDCLEFCGLTEEEIEAISEHEHVPEIVAAELGQALLKSGRGVAEIKRFILEDIEHARATGQLAKAARLEEVYRHFDAAHPTPARG
;
A
#
# COMPACT_ATOMS: atom_id res chain seq x y z
N MET A 1 -12.81 23.19 -7.17
CA MET A 1 -12.13 22.17 -7.98
C MET A 1 -11.84 21.00 -7.07
N LEU A 2 -12.09 19.76 -7.50
CA LEU A 2 -11.54 18.59 -6.82
C LEU A 2 -10.02 18.57 -7.03
N THR A 3 -9.28 18.33 -5.96
CA THR A 3 -7.83 18.12 -5.94
C THR A 3 -7.52 16.62 -6.03
N LEU A 4 -6.25 16.27 -6.32
CA LEU A 4 -5.79 14.88 -6.22
C LEU A 4 -6.15 14.28 -4.85
N LYS A 5 -5.95 15.07 -3.79
CA LYS A 5 -6.30 14.71 -2.41
C LYS A 5 -7.77 14.37 -2.23
N ASP A 6 -8.67 15.14 -2.85
CA ASP A 6 -10.11 14.86 -2.85
C ASP A 6 -10.46 13.58 -3.62
N CYS A 7 -9.63 13.11 -4.56
CA CYS A 7 -9.81 11.79 -5.19
C CYS A 7 -9.21 10.66 -4.34
N LEU A 8 -8.12 10.94 -3.60
CA LEU A 8 -7.45 9.97 -2.75
C LEU A 8 -8.27 9.61 -1.50
N GLU A 9 -9.01 10.57 -0.93
CA GLU A 9 -9.94 10.30 0.17
C GLU A 9 -11.06 9.29 -0.18
N PHE A 10 -11.38 9.09 -1.47
CA PHE A 10 -12.36 8.10 -1.92
C PHE A 10 -11.76 6.73 -2.29
N CYS A 11 -10.44 6.61 -2.46
CA CYS A 11 -9.84 5.33 -2.88
C CYS A 11 -9.61 4.33 -1.75
N GLY A 12 -9.86 4.71 -0.49
CA GLY A 12 -9.73 3.82 0.67
C GLY A 12 -8.27 3.49 1.04
N LEU A 13 -7.34 4.32 0.58
CA LEU A 13 -5.91 4.25 0.82
C LEU A 13 -5.38 5.61 1.32
N THR A 14 -4.37 5.59 2.18
CA THR A 14 -3.63 6.81 2.57
C THR A 14 -2.59 7.19 1.53
N GLU A 15 -2.07 8.42 1.62
CA GLU A 15 -0.99 8.90 0.74
C GLU A 15 0.25 7.99 0.84
N GLU A 16 0.61 7.52 2.05
CA GLU A 16 1.75 6.63 2.27
C GLU A 16 1.54 5.22 1.72
N GLU A 17 0.29 4.71 1.74
CA GLU A 17 -0.04 3.42 1.13
C GLU A 17 0.02 3.50 -0.40
N ILE A 18 -0.40 4.63 -0.98
CA ILE A 18 -0.28 4.89 -2.42
C ILE A 18 1.19 5.03 -2.83
N GLU A 19 1.99 5.75 -2.04
CA GLU A 19 3.42 5.88 -2.28
C GLU A 19 4.13 4.52 -2.24
N ALA A 20 3.76 3.64 -1.29
CA ALA A 20 4.31 2.28 -1.23
C ALA A 20 3.98 1.47 -2.49
N ILE A 21 2.74 1.53 -3.01
CA ILE A 21 2.36 0.86 -4.25
C ILE A 21 3.08 1.48 -5.46
N SER A 22 3.19 2.81 -5.50
CA SER A 22 3.86 3.57 -6.55
C SER A 22 5.34 3.19 -6.65
N GLU A 23 6.02 3.10 -5.50
CA GLU A 23 7.41 2.73 -5.42
C GLU A 23 7.63 1.27 -5.86
N HIS A 24 6.81 0.34 -5.38
CA HIS A 24 6.91 -1.09 -5.70
C HIS A 24 6.66 -1.39 -7.18
N GLU A 25 5.57 -0.86 -7.73
CA GLU A 25 5.15 -1.12 -9.11
C GLU A 25 5.82 -0.20 -10.13
N HIS A 26 6.61 0.77 -9.67
CA HIS A 26 7.29 1.77 -10.50
C HIS A 26 6.35 2.56 -11.42
N VAL A 27 5.19 2.95 -10.88
CA VAL A 27 4.18 3.73 -11.59
C VAL A 27 3.93 5.07 -10.90
N PRO A 28 3.46 6.12 -11.60
CA PRO A 28 3.08 7.38 -10.95
C PRO A 28 2.00 7.18 -9.87
N GLU A 29 2.00 8.00 -8.81
CA GLU A 29 1.06 7.90 -7.69
C GLU A 29 -0.42 7.86 -8.12
N ILE A 30 -0.80 8.60 -9.16
CA ILE A 30 -2.17 8.56 -9.70
C ILE A 30 -2.55 7.17 -10.24
N VAL A 31 -1.60 6.46 -10.85
CA VAL A 31 -1.79 5.09 -11.35
C VAL A 31 -1.78 4.10 -10.19
N ALA A 32 -0.90 4.30 -9.21
CA ALA A 32 -0.85 3.50 -7.98
C ALA A 32 -2.16 3.59 -7.19
N ALA A 33 -2.75 4.79 -7.09
CA ALA A 33 -4.03 5.01 -6.45
C ALA A 33 -5.17 4.26 -7.17
N GLU A 34 -5.22 4.30 -8.49
CA GLU A 34 -6.19 3.54 -9.28
C GLU A 34 -6.02 2.02 -9.10
N LEU A 35 -4.77 1.53 -9.20
CA LEU A 35 -4.43 0.13 -9.00
C LEU A 35 -4.83 -0.36 -7.60
N GLY A 36 -4.43 0.39 -6.58
CA GLY A 36 -4.76 0.09 -5.19
C GLY A 36 -6.28 0.05 -4.96
N GLN A 37 -7.02 1.02 -5.48
CA GLN A 37 -8.49 1.05 -5.42
C GLN A 37 -9.13 -0.16 -6.11
N ALA A 38 -8.57 -0.60 -7.24
CA ALA A 38 -9.04 -1.79 -7.94
C ALA A 38 -8.77 -3.07 -7.13
N LEU A 39 -7.59 -3.20 -6.52
CA LEU A 39 -7.20 -4.35 -5.71
C LEU A 39 -8.02 -4.47 -4.42
N LEU A 40 -8.35 -3.36 -3.77
CA LEU A 40 -9.18 -3.34 -2.55
C LEU A 40 -10.56 -3.96 -2.72
N LYS A 41 -11.06 -4.12 -3.95
CA LYS A 41 -12.37 -4.73 -4.24
C LYS A 41 -12.42 -6.24 -4.00
N SER A 42 -11.30 -6.88 -3.66
CA SER A 42 -11.25 -8.32 -3.39
C SER A 42 -10.25 -8.67 -2.30
N GLY A 43 -10.54 -9.71 -1.51
CA GLY A 43 -9.59 -10.21 -0.50
C GLY A 43 -8.26 -10.67 -1.08
N ARG A 44 -8.25 -11.14 -2.34
CA ARG A 44 -7.02 -11.46 -3.06
C ARG A 44 -6.21 -10.19 -3.37
N GLY A 45 -6.85 -9.14 -3.86
CA GLY A 45 -6.15 -7.88 -4.14
C GLY A 45 -5.63 -7.19 -2.88
N VAL A 46 -6.37 -7.25 -1.76
CA VAL A 46 -5.86 -6.84 -0.44
C VAL A 46 -4.59 -7.63 -0.07
N ALA A 47 -4.58 -8.94 -0.30
CA ALA A 47 -3.40 -9.76 -0.05
C ALA A 47 -2.22 -9.41 -0.97
N GLU A 48 -2.47 -9.00 -2.22
CA GLU A 48 -1.41 -8.51 -3.12
C GLU A 48 -0.78 -7.20 -2.62
N ILE A 49 -1.59 -6.22 -2.17
CA ILE A 49 -1.05 -4.97 -1.61
C ILE A 49 -0.18 -5.26 -0.37
N LYS A 50 -0.64 -6.17 0.51
CA LYS A 50 0.17 -6.63 1.66
C LYS A 50 1.49 -7.23 1.22
N ARG A 51 1.48 -8.04 0.15
CA ARG A 51 2.68 -8.65 -0.41
C ARG A 51 3.66 -7.60 -0.92
N PHE A 52 3.19 -6.58 -1.66
CA PHE A 52 4.04 -5.48 -2.15
C PHE A 52 4.81 -4.81 -0.99
N ILE A 53 4.10 -4.41 0.05
CA ILE A 53 4.69 -3.72 1.20
C ILE A 53 5.68 -4.63 1.93
N LEU A 54 5.36 -5.92 2.11
CA LEU A 54 6.26 -6.89 2.75
C LEU A 54 7.54 -7.12 1.95
N GLU A 55 7.44 -7.25 0.63
CA GLU A 55 8.60 -7.41 -0.25
C GLU A 55 9.52 -6.18 -0.19
N ASP A 56 8.95 -4.97 -0.13
CA ASP A 56 9.73 -3.74 0.01
C ASP A 56 10.39 -3.61 1.39
N ILE A 57 9.73 -4.07 2.46
CA ILE A 57 10.33 -4.15 3.80
C ILE A 57 11.54 -5.09 3.77
N GLU A 58 11.39 -6.27 3.17
CA GLU A 58 12.47 -7.25 3.04
C GLU A 58 13.63 -6.68 2.22
N HIS A 59 13.34 -6.03 1.10
CA HIS A 59 14.34 -5.39 0.26
C HIS A 59 15.07 -4.25 1.00
N ALA A 60 14.34 -3.39 1.71
CA ALA A 60 14.92 -2.30 2.49
C ALA A 60 15.83 -2.84 3.62
N ARG A 61 15.42 -3.92 4.30
CA ARG A 61 16.25 -4.59 5.31
C ARG A 61 17.52 -5.20 4.70
N ALA A 62 17.38 -5.92 3.57
CA ALA A 62 18.50 -6.57 2.88
C ALA A 62 19.54 -5.57 2.36
N THR A 63 19.12 -4.36 2.01
CA THR A 63 20.00 -3.28 1.50
C THR A 63 20.49 -2.31 2.59
N GLY A 64 20.14 -2.55 3.86
CA GLY A 64 20.56 -1.70 4.99
C GLY A 64 19.79 -0.38 5.12
N GLN A 65 18.68 -0.21 4.40
CA GLN A 65 17.81 0.97 4.44
C GLN A 65 16.83 0.88 5.62
N LEU A 66 17.34 0.80 6.85
CA LEU A 66 16.55 0.52 8.06
C LEU A 66 15.45 1.56 8.33
N ALA A 67 15.70 2.84 8.02
CA ALA A 67 14.68 3.88 8.18
C ALA A 67 13.49 3.68 7.23
N LYS A 68 13.76 3.28 5.97
CA LYS A 68 12.70 2.95 5.00
C LYS A 68 11.92 1.72 5.47
N ALA A 69 12.60 0.67 5.94
CA ALA A 69 11.95 -0.52 6.47
C ALA A 69 11.00 -0.18 7.64
N ALA A 70 11.45 0.64 8.60
CA ALA A 70 10.63 1.06 9.73
C ALA A 70 9.39 1.85 9.30
N ARG A 71 9.53 2.75 8.31
CA ARG A 71 8.40 3.47 7.72
C ARG A 71 7.40 2.51 7.06
N LEU A 72 7.88 1.59 6.22
CA LEU A 72 7.02 0.62 5.53
C LEU A 72 6.33 -0.34 6.51
N GLU A 73 6.96 -0.70 7.62
CA GLU A 73 6.32 -1.47 8.69
C GLU A 73 5.14 -0.73 9.33
N GLU A 74 5.23 0.58 9.48
CA GLU A 74 4.11 1.41 9.94
C GLU A 74 2.98 1.46 8.92
N VAL A 75 3.31 1.66 7.65
CA VAL A 75 2.34 1.59 6.53
C VAL A 75 1.65 0.23 6.51
N TYR A 76 2.39 -0.87 6.62
CA TYR A 76 1.83 -2.21 6.67
C TYR A 76 0.87 -2.40 7.84
N ARG A 77 1.25 -1.96 9.05
CA ARG A 77 0.38 -2.07 10.23
C ARG A 77 -0.92 -1.30 10.06
N HIS A 78 -0.84 -0.09 9.51
CA HIS A 78 -2.03 0.70 9.22
C HIS A 78 -2.93 0.00 8.19
N PHE A 79 -2.35 -0.45 7.08
CA PHE A 79 -3.08 -1.13 6.01
C PHE A 79 -3.71 -2.44 6.48
N ASP A 80 -3.00 -3.26 7.25
CA ASP A 80 -3.50 -4.54 7.79
C ASP A 80 -4.66 -4.34 8.77
N ALA A 81 -4.61 -3.30 9.59
CA ALA A 81 -5.69 -2.93 10.50
C ALA A 81 -6.94 -2.42 9.75
N ALA A 82 -6.75 -1.63 8.69
CA ALA A 82 -7.84 -1.12 7.87
C ALA A 82 -8.47 -2.20 6.97
N HIS A 83 -7.66 -3.15 6.51
CA HIS A 83 -8.04 -4.20 5.55
C HIS A 83 -7.67 -5.60 6.06
N PRO A 84 -8.34 -6.09 7.12
CA PRO A 84 -7.99 -7.38 7.72
C PRO A 84 -8.20 -8.52 6.71
N THR A 85 -7.25 -9.44 6.65
CA THR A 85 -7.43 -10.66 5.85
C THR A 85 -8.49 -11.51 6.55
N PRO A 86 -9.62 -11.87 5.90
CA PRO A 86 -10.63 -12.70 6.54
C PRO A 86 -9.98 -14.01 7.00
N ALA A 87 -10.11 -14.31 8.28
CA ALA A 87 -9.69 -15.60 8.83
C ALA A 87 -10.37 -16.69 7.99
N ARG A 88 -9.56 -17.61 7.43
CA ARG A 88 -10.11 -18.80 6.78
C ARG A 88 -10.89 -19.58 7.83
N GLY A 89 -12.22 -19.47 7.81
CA GLY A 89 -13.13 -20.37 8.51
C GLY A 89 -13.19 -21.72 7.84
#